data_AF-A0A271M3Z2-F1
#
_entry.id   AF-A0A271M3Z2-F1
#
_cell.length_a   1.000
_cell.length_b   1.000
_cell.length_c   1.000
_cell.angle_alpha   90.00
_cell.angle_beta   90.00
_cell.angle_gamma   90.00
#
_symmetry.space_group_name_H-M   'P 1'
#
loop_
_entity.id
_entity.type
_entity.pdbx_description
1 polymer ?
#
loop_
_entity_poly.entity_id
_entity_poly.type
_entity_poly.pdbx_seq_one_letter_code
_entity_poly.pdbx_strand_id
1 'polypeptide(L)'
;MKKSYLFTILVFLLFIVMSLSACSGENDVRNVDFGMSIEEVQESEKKEGNTDYELTEGTFGSKDLIYKNVLLNGDEVTLTYNFYKQIDTFRIMSSIEAFPEIYAKIQEVMAKDISKEKKKEQTDKIWAKHEDDMKEFDDYVENNEVTFFDDYALISVNYYYGIISESKFDKIYENMVDKYGEPSPTMDGIEKDRGYIPWHLKDKSVSLRYDREDNSLEIEYFTNYRTIEDKVTNKDILDDL
;
A
#
# COMPACT_ATOMS: atom_id res chain seq x y z
N MET A 1 49.96 -32.94 7.63
CA MET A 1 49.56 -31.51 7.58
C MET A 1 48.46 -31.15 6.57
N LYS A 2 47.91 -32.07 5.75
CA LYS A 2 46.85 -31.72 4.76
C LYS A 2 45.40 -31.73 5.29
N LYS A 3 45.13 -32.38 6.42
CA LYS A 3 43.75 -32.48 6.98
C LYS A 3 43.25 -31.20 7.65
N SER A 4 44.14 -30.30 8.06
CA SER A 4 43.77 -29.06 8.76
C SER A 4 43.15 -28.02 7.82
N TYR A 5 43.67 -27.89 6.59
CA TYR A 5 43.19 -26.90 5.63
C TYR A 5 41.77 -27.19 5.12
N LEU A 6 41.41 -28.48 4.95
CA LEU A 6 40.07 -28.86 4.52
C LEU A 6 39.01 -28.51 5.57
N PHE A 7 39.35 -28.67 6.85
CA PHE A 7 38.49 -28.31 7.96
C PHE A 7 38.30 -26.79 8.06
N THR A 8 39.37 -26.01 7.88
CA THR A 8 39.29 -24.53 7.91
C THR A 8 38.45 -23.99 6.74
N ILE A 9 38.59 -24.54 5.53
CA ILE A 9 37.79 -24.15 4.35
C ILE A 9 36.31 -24.50 4.57
N LEU A 10 36.02 -25.66 5.14
CA LEU A 10 34.64 -26.09 5.42
C LEU A 10 33.97 -25.18 6.47
N VAL A 11 34.69 -24.82 7.53
CA VAL A 11 34.19 -23.88 8.56
C VAL A 11 33.98 -22.49 7.98
N PHE A 12 34.86 -22.02 7.10
CA PHE A 12 34.71 -20.72 6.44
C PHE A 12 33.51 -20.69 5.47
N LEU A 13 33.28 -21.78 4.72
CA LEU A 13 32.09 -21.94 3.87
C LEU A 13 30.80 -22.00 4.68
N LEU A 14 30.79 -22.70 5.82
CA LEU A 14 29.67 -22.71 6.76
C LEU A 14 29.41 -21.31 7.34
N PHE A 15 30.46 -20.56 7.65
CA PHE A 15 30.33 -19.17 8.11
C PHE A 15 29.77 -18.25 7.02
N ILE A 16 30.15 -18.43 5.75
CA ILE A 16 29.61 -17.68 4.61
C ILE A 16 28.11 -18.00 4.41
N VAL A 17 27.73 -19.28 4.44
CA VAL A 17 26.33 -19.71 4.33
C VAL A 17 25.48 -19.23 5.52
N MET A 18 26.05 -19.25 6.73
CA MET A 18 25.40 -18.70 7.94
C MET A 18 25.34 -17.17 7.90
N SER A 19 26.33 -16.47 7.34
CA SER A 19 26.28 -15.01 7.17
C SER A 19 25.32 -14.55 6.06
N LEU A 20 25.07 -15.40 5.05
CA LEU A 20 24.06 -15.17 4.03
C LEU A 20 22.64 -15.43 4.55
N SER A 21 22.48 -16.27 5.57
CA SER A 21 21.19 -16.53 6.23
C SER A 21 20.93 -15.65 7.46
N ALA A 22 21.98 -15.00 8.02
CA ALA A 22 21.87 -14.05 9.13
C ALA A 22 21.49 -12.62 8.70
N CYS A 23 21.29 -12.38 7.40
CA CYS A 23 20.62 -11.18 6.88
C CYS A 23 19.16 -11.45 6.51
N SER A 24 18.47 -12.37 7.18
CA SER A 24 16.99 -12.42 7.14
C SER A 24 16.36 -11.34 8.03
N GLY A 25 17.02 -10.18 8.15
CA GLY A 25 16.55 -9.04 8.91
C GLY A 25 15.32 -8.46 8.22
N GLU A 26 14.21 -8.50 8.95
CA GLU A 26 12.94 -7.76 8.74
C GLU A 26 12.97 -6.78 7.57
N ASN A 27 12.53 -7.16 6.37
CA ASN A 27 12.48 -6.21 5.25
C ASN A 27 11.34 -6.46 4.26
N ASP A 28 10.20 -6.97 4.70
CA ASP A 28 9.05 -7.24 3.80
C ASP A 28 8.12 -6.05 3.55
N VAL A 29 8.59 -4.84 3.85
CA VAL A 29 8.19 -3.57 3.25
C VAL A 29 9.06 -2.51 3.90
N ARG A 30 9.55 -1.56 3.10
CA ARG A 30 10.36 -0.45 3.62
C ARG A 30 9.57 0.25 4.73
N ASN A 31 10.21 0.51 5.87
CA ASN A 31 9.60 1.36 6.89
C ASN A 31 9.45 2.75 6.27
N VAL A 32 8.26 3.03 5.78
CA VAL A 32 7.89 4.31 5.22
C VAL A 32 7.32 5.13 6.36
N ASP A 33 7.99 6.25 6.64
CA ASP A 33 7.45 7.26 7.55
C ASP A 33 6.44 8.12 6.79
N PHE A 34 5.17 7.97 7.13
CA PHE A 34 4.11 8.74 6.48
C PHE A 34 4.23 10.24 6.81
N GLY A 35 3.88 11.05 5.82
CA GLY A 35 3.95 12.50 5.89
C GLY A 35 5.30 13.11 5.52
N MET A 36 6.25 12.31 5.02
CA MET A 36 7.46 12.82 4.38
C MET A 36 7.12 13.64 3.13
N SER A 37 7.99 14.61 2.80
CA SER A 37 7.94 15.35 1.54
C SER A 37 8.44 14.49 0.37
N ILE A 38 8.16 14.93 -0.84
CA ILE A 38 8.67 14.28 -2.06
C ILE A 38 10.21 14.25 -2.05
N GLU A 39 10.87 15.33 -1.63
CA GLU A 39 12.33 15.43 -1.58
C GLU A 39 12.92 14.44 -0.56
N GLU A 40 12.31 14.32 0.61
CA GLU A 40 12.75 13.37 1.64
C GLU A 40 12.67 11.91 1.16
N VAL A 41 11.59 11.57 0.43
CA VAL A 41 11.44 10.23 -0.18
C VAL A 41 12.50 10.02 -1.26
N GLN A 42 12.73 10.99 -2.15
CA GLN A 42 13.77 10.89 -3.18
C GLN A 42 15.17 10.69 -2.59
N GLU A 43 15.50 11.38 -1.50
CA GLU A 43 16.75 11.20 -0.79
C GLU A 43 16.88 9.82 -0.16
N SER A 44 15.79 9.29 0.41
CA SER A 44 15.74 7.93 0.95
C SER A 44 15.97 6.90 -0.15
N GLU A 45 15.24 7.00 -1.25
CA GLU A 45 15.34 6.10 -2.40
C GLU A 45 16.72 6.09 -3.05
N LYS A 46 17.34 7.26 -3.13
CA LYS A 46 18.71 7.41 -3.63
C LYS A 46 19.73 6.66 -2.77
N LYS A 47 19.55 6.59 -1.44
CA LYS A 47 20.44 5.81 -0.54
C LYS A 47 20.32 4.31 -0.80
N GLU A 48 19.13 3.86 -1.19
CA GLU A 48 18.83 2.50 -1.61
C GLU A 48 19.21 2.21 -3.08
N GLY A 49 19.86 3.15 -3.76
CA GLY A 49 20.30 3.01 -5.14
C GLY A 49 19.22 3.24 -6.20
N ASN A 50 18.00 3.64 -5.80
CA ASN A 50 16.90 3.92 -6.72
C ASN A 50 16.94 5.41 -7.09
N THR A 51 17.50 5.72 -8.26
CA THR A 51 17.67 7.11 -8.72
C THR A 51 16.70 7.52 -9.82
N ASP A 52 16.21 6.54 -10.57
CA ASP A 52 15.37 6.78 -11.74
C ASP A 52 13.89 6.71 -11.31
N TYR A 53 13.21 7.85 -11.38
CA TYR A 53 11.81 7.97 -11.03
C TYR A 53 11.01 8.80 -12.04
N GLU A 54 9.71 8.55 -12.07
CA GLU A 54 8.72 9.38 -12.75
C GLU A 54 7.89 10.13 -11.70
N LEU A 55 7.67 11.42 -11.89
CA LEU A 55 6.76 12.22 -11.07
C LEU A 55 5.56 12.63 -11.92
N THR A 56 4.37 12.15 -11.56
CA THR A 56 3.13 12.39 -12.30
C THR A 56 2.07 13.07 -11.43
N GLU A 57 1.10 13.70 -12.07
CA GLU A 57 -0.13 14.12 -11.40
C GLU A 57 -1.11 12.95 -11.37
N GLY A 58 -1.52 12.57 -10.17
CA GLY A 58 -2.51 11.53 -9.95
C GLY A 58 -3.93 12.08 -9.91
N THR A 59 -4.88 11.27 -9.47
CA THR A 59 -6.26 11.70 -9.27
C THR A 59 -6.37 12.65 -8.07
N PHE A 60 -7.40 13.51 -8.08
CA PHE A 60 -7.70 14.41 -6.96
C PHE A 60 -6.53 15.34 -6.57
N GLY A 61 -5.72 15.75 -7.55
CA GLY A 61 -4.60 16.67 -7.33
C GLY A 61 -3.43 16.05 -6.56
N SER A 62 -3.35 14.71 -6.46
CA SER A 62 -2.20 14.00 -5.90
C SER A 62 -0.97 14.10 -6.79
N LYS A 63 0.19 13.82 -6.18
CA LYS A 63 1.46 13.62 -6.88
C LYS A 63 1.92 12.19 -6.65
N ASP A 64 2.29 11.51 -7.73
CA ASP A 64 2.77 10.14 -7.67
C ASP A 64 4.24 10.10 -8.06
N LEU A 65 5.07 9.60 -7.16
CA LEU A 65 6.49 9.36 -7.39
C LEU A 65 6.71 7.86 -7.60
N ILE A 66 7.04 7.48 -8.83
CA ILE A 66 7.06 6.10 -9.29
C ILE A 66 8.50 5.66 -9.58
N TYR A 67 8.95 4.61 -8.90
CA TYR A 67 10.19 3.91 -9.18
C TYR A 67 9.87 2.56 -9.80
N LYS A 68 10.45 2.29 -10.97
CA LYS A 68 10.31 1.01 -11.66
C LYS A 68 11.51 0.12 -11.34
N ASN A 69 11.28 -1.19 -11.40
CA ASN A 69 12.31 -2.21 -11.28
C ASN A 69 13.10 -2.15 -9.95
N VAL A 70 12.43 -1.74 -8.87
CA VAL A 70 13.02 -1.69 -7.54
C VAL A 70 13.19 -3.12 -7.04
N LEU A 71 14.39 -3.46 -6.56
CA LEU A 71 14.63 -4.76 -5.94
C LEU A 71 14.20 -4.73 -4.48
N LEU A 72 13.17 -5.51 -4.15
CA LEU A 72 12.69 -5.74 -2.79
C LEU A 72 12.78 -7.24 -2.50
N ASN A 73 13.65 -7.63 -1.57
CA ASN A 73 13.89 -9.03 -1.20
C ASN A 73 14.21 -9.97 -2.38
N GLY A 74 14.90 -9.43 -3.39
CA GLY A 74 15.27 -10.16 -4.61
C GLY A 74 14.17 -10.21 -5.67
N ASP A 75 13.00 -9.63 -5.39
CA ASP A 75 11.91 -9.46 -6.34
C ASP A 75 11.91 -8.07 -6.93
N GLU A 76 11.60 -7.98 -8.22
CA GLU A 76 11.43 -6.72 -8.93
C GLU A 76 10.01 -6.20 -8.72
N VAL A 77 9.89 -4.97 -8.21
CA VAL A 77 8.61 -4.32 -7.95
C VAL A 77 8.56 -2.91 -8.55
N THR A 78 7.37 -2.46 -8.89
CA THR A 78 7.10 -1.03 -9.11
C THR A 78 6.63 -0.42 -7.80
N LEU A 79 7.30 0.63 -7.36
CA LEU A 79 7.03 1.34 -6.12
C LEU A 79 6.40 2.69 -6.45
N THR A 80 5.18 2.93 -5.96
CA THR A 80 4.49 4.19 -6.16
C THR A 80 4.24 4.84 -4.80
N TYR A 81 4.81 6.03 -4.60
CA TYR A 81 4.55 6.88 -3.46
C TYR A 81 3.50 7.93 -3.85
N ASN A 82 2.41 8.02 -3.08
CA ASN A 82 1.29 8.91 -3.39
C ASN A 82 1.25 10.02 -2.34
N PHE A 83 1.36 11.25 -2.82
CA PHE A 83 1.41 12.44 -1.98
C PHE A 83 0.16 13.29 -2.18
N TYR A 84 -0.37 13.82 -1.08
CA TYR A 84 -1.54 14.67 -1.09
C TYR A 84 -1.28 15.97 -0.32
N LYS A 85 -1.97 17.03 -0.73
CA LYS A 85 -2.00 18.31 0.00
C LYS A 85 -3.06 18.38 1.08
N GLN A 86 -3.87 17.35 1.22
CA GLN A 86 -4.86 17.21 2.28
C GLN A 86 -4.97 15.74 2.66
N ILE A 87 -5.31 15.47 3.91
CA ILE A 87 -5.81 14.13 4.26
C ILE A 87 -7.20 14.06 3.67
N ASP A 88 -7.33 13.35 2.56
CA ASP A 88 -8.55 13.29 1.80
C ASP A 88 -9.68 12.72 2.68
N THR A 89 -10.70 13.54 2.94
CA THR A 89 -11.91 13.14 3.64
C THR A 89 -12.62 11.97 2.93
N PHE A 90 -12.30 11.73 1.64
CA PHE A 90 -12.71 10.56 0.87
C PHE A 90 -12.17 9.22 1.41
N ARG A 91 -11.10 9.23 2.22
CA ARG A 91 -10.66 8.04 2.99
C ARG A 91 -11.20 8.02 4.42
N ILE A 92 -11.53 9.19 5.00
CA ILE A 92 -12.16 9.28 6.33
C ILE A 92 -13.60 8.80 6.30
N MET A 93 -14.31 9.01 5.19
CA MET A 93 -15.55 8.30 4.86
C MET A 93 -15.23 7.37 3.70
N SER A 94 -15.05 6.08 3.98
CA SER A 94 -15.01 5.10 2.89
C SER A 94 -16.22 5.38 1.98
N SER A 95 -16.08 5.27 0.65
CA SER A 95 -17.22 5.44 -0.27
C SER A 95 -18.42 4.53 0.08
N ILE A 96 -18.18 3.50 0.88
CA ILE A 96 -19.16 2.62 1.54
C ILE A 96 -19.96 3.36 2.64
N GLU A 97 -19.31 4.18 3.46
CA GLU A 97 -19.95 4.98 4.52
C GLU A 97 -20.59 6.26 3.95
N ALA A 98 -19.97 6.89 2.96
CA ALA A 98 -20.51 8.06 2.28
C ALA A 98 -21.71 7.72 1.41
N PHE A 99 -21.66 6.57 0.72
CA PHE A 99 -22.65 6.18 -0.29
C PHE A 99 -23.00 4.68 -0.22
N PRO A 100 -23.52 4.18 0.92
CA PRO A 100 -23.79 2.75 1.14
C PRO A 100 -24.71 2.15 0.08
N GLU A 101 -25.68 2.93 -0.40
CA GLU A 101 -26.63 2.48 -1.42
C GLU A 101 -26.01 2.38 -2.83
N ILE A 102 -25.05 3.25 -3.16
CA ILE A 102 -24.34 3.19 -4.44
C ILE A 102 -23.45 1.95 -4.44
N TYR A 103 -22.73 1.74 -3.35
CA TYR A 103 -21.83 0.61 -3.21
C TYR A 103 -22.57 -0.73 -3.22
N ALA A 104 -23.72 -0.83 -2.55
CA ALA A 104 -24.58 -2.03 -2.59
C ALA A 104 -25.01 -2.37 -4.03
N LYS A 105 -25.42 -1.37 -4.83
CA LYS A 105 -25.80 -1.58 -6.25
C LYS A 105 -24.61 -2.03 -7.11
N ILE A 106 -23.41 -1.51 -6.85
CA ILE A 106 -22.19 -1.97 -7.53
C ILE A 106 -21.90 -3.42 -7.17
N GLN A 107 -22.03 -3.80 -5.89
CA GLN A 107 -21.86 -5.19 -5.46
C GLN A 107 -22.87 -6.14 -6.13
N GLU A 108 -24.13 -5.74 -6.28
CA GLU A 108 -25.11 -6.50 -7.06
C GLU A 108 -24.70 -6.69 -8.52
N VAL A 109 -24.02 -5.71 -9.14
CA VAL A 109 -23.46 -5.84 -10.50
C VAL A 109 -22.27 -6.79 -10.51
N MET A 110 -21.38 -6.69 -9.53
CA MET A 110 -20.19 -7.52 -9.43
C MET A 110 -20.52 -9.00 -9.21
N ALA A 111 -21.59 -9.30 -8.48
CA ALA A 111 -22.11 -10.64 -8.26
C ALA A 111 -22.77 -11.29 -9.49
N LYS A 112 -23.10 -10.53 -10.55
CA LYS A 112 -23.71 -11.10 -11.76
C LYS A 112 -22.70 -11.88 -12.58
N ASP A 113 -23.15 -13.01 -13.13
CA ASP A 113 -22.39 -13.80 -14.11
C ASP A 113 -22.50 -13.15 -15.51
N ILE A 114 -21.76 -12.05 -15.69
CA ILE A 114 -21.67 -11.28 -16.94
C ILE A 114 -20.20 -10.92 -17.22
N SER A 115 -19.87 -10.57 -18.46
CA SER A 115 -18.50 -10.20 -18.84
C SER A 115 -17.98 -8.96 -18.11
N LYS A 116 -16.66 -8.87 -17.95
CA LYS A 116 -15.97 -7.74 -17.30
C LYS A 116 -16.33 -6.40 -17.94
N GLU A 117 -16.42 -6.33 -19.27
CA GLU A 117 -16.82 -5.12 -19.99
C GLU A 117 -18.25 -4.69 -19.62
N LYS A 118 -19.17 -5.66 -19.46
CA LYS A 118 -20.55 -5.38 -19.06
C LYS A 118 -20.66 -4.98 -17.59
N LYS A 119 -19.84 -5.55 -16.71
CA LYS A 119 -19.74 -5.11 -15.31
C LYS A 119 -19.27 -3.66 -15.27
N LYS A 120 -18.19 -3.35 -15.99
CA LYS A 120 -17.66 -1.98 -16.13
C LYS A 120 -18.72 -1.01 -16.64
N GLU A 121 -19.40 -1.33 -17.75
CA GLU A 121 -20.44 -0.47 -18.32
C GLU A 121 -21.59 -0.20 -17.34
N GLN A 122 -22.02 -1.21 -16.57
CA GLN A 122 -23.10 -1.05 -15.58
C GLN A 122 -22.66 -0.25 -14.35
N THR A 123 -21.45 -0.49 -13.87
CA THR A 123 -20.85 0.28 -12.77
C THR A 123 -20.64 1.74 -13.16
N ASP A 124 -20.14 2.01 -14.38
CA ASP A 124 -19.96 3.36 -14.91
C ASP A 124 -21.31 4.12 -14.99
N LYS A 125 -22.39 3.44 -15.37
CA LYS A 125 -23.75 4.02 -15.38
C LYS A 125 -24.29 4.33 -13.97
N ILE A 126 -23.95 3.50 -12.99
CA ILE A 126 -24.32 3.74 -11.59
C ILE A 126 -23.59 5.00 -11.11
N TRP A 127 -22.29 5.11 -11.34
CA TRP A 127 -21.51 6.30 -10.99
C TRP A 127 -22.01 7.55 -11.69
N ALA A 128 -22.23 7.50 -13.01
CA ALA A 128 -22.72 8.64 -13.78
C ALA A 128 -24.09 9.15 -13.31
N LYS A 129 -24.94 8.26 -12.79
CA LYS A 129 -26.27 8.65 -12.25
C LYS A 129 -26.16 9.38 -10.90
N HIS A 130 -25.07 9.14 -10.18
CA HIS A 130 -24.81 9.68 -8.85
C HIS A 130 -23.64 10.67 -8.85
N GLU A 131 -23.30 11.22 -10.02
CA GLU A 131 -22.22 12.20 -10.18
C GLU A 131 -22.49 13.47 -9.36
N ASP A 132 -23.75 13.89 -9.26
CA ASP A 132 -24.14 15.07 -8.47
C ASP A 132 -24.07 14.80 -6.95
N ASP A 133 -24.37 13.58 -6.50
CA ASP A 133 -24.19 13.18 -5.09
C ASP A 133 -22.69 13.18 -4.71
N MET A 134 -21.82 12.84 -5.66
CA MET A 134 -20.36 12.93 -5.48
C MET A 134 -19.90 14.40 -5.41
N LYS A 135 -20.44 15.28 -6.25
CA LYS A 135 -20.15 16.72 -6.19
C LYS A 135 -20.64 17.35 -4.89
N GLU A 136 -21.81 16.98 -4.39
CA GLU A 136 -22.32 17.47 -3.10
C GLU A 136 -21.44 16.99 -1.93
N PHE A 137 -20.88 15.78 -2.03
CA PHE A 137 -19.87 15.31 -1.08
C PHE A 137 -18.55 16.06 -1.22
N ASP A 138 -18.07 16.31 -2.43
CA ASP A 138 -16.87 17.12 -2.67
C ASP A 138 -17.05 18.54 -2.09
N ASP A 139 -18.21 19.17 -2.31
CA ASP A 139 -18.60 20.46 -1.73
C ASP A 139 -18.71 20.38 -0.20
N TYR A 140 -19.26 19.29 0.35
CA TYR A 140 -19.31 19.07 1.80
C TYR A 140 -17.90 18.95 2.37
N VAL A 141 -17.00 18.22 1.71
CA VAL A 141 -15.60 18.12 2.08
C VAL A 141 -14.95 19.50 2.06
N GLU A 142 -15.11 20.29 0.99
CA GLU A 142 -14.59 21.66 0.91
C GLU A 142 -15.12 22.60 2.02
N ASN A 143 -16.35 22.37 2.49
CA ASN A 143 -17.01 23.21 3.51
C ASN A 143 -16.85 22.71 4.96
N ASN A 144 -16.24 21.54 5.19
CA ASN A 144 -15.87 21.06 6.51
C ASN A 144 -14.36 21.23 6.75
N GLU A 145 -13.88 21.21 7.99
CA GLU A 145 -12.47 21.47 8.36
C GLU A 145 -11.51 20.39 7.79
N VAL A 146 -11.25 20.45 6.49
CA VAL A 146 -10.22 19.67 5.82
C VAL A 146 -8.89 20.24 6.22
N THR A 147 -8.06 19.39 6.82
CA THR A 147 -6.70 19.80 7.16
C THR A 147 -5.83 19.73 5.91
N PHE A 148 -5.43 20.89 5.41
CA PHE A 148 -4.47 21.01 4.33
C PHE A 148 -3.05 21.00 4.90
N PHE A 149 -2.16 20.26 4.24
CA PHE A 149 -0.73 20.36 4.44
C PHE A 149 -0.19 21.58 3.70
N ASP A 150 0.78 22.27 4.29
CA ASP A 150 1.50 23.37 3.63
C ASP A 150 2.19 22.89 2.33
N ASP A 151 2.61 21.62 2.30
CA ASP A 151 3.23 20.96 1.17
C ASP A 151 2.67 19.55 0.93
N TYR A 152 3.00 18.95 -0.22
CA TYR A 152 2.63 17.55 -0.50
C TYR A 152 3.25 16.60 0.52
N ALA A 153 2.39 15.83 1.21
CA ALA A 153 2.78 14.89 2.24
C ALA A 153 2.49 13.45 1.79
N LEU A 154 3.38 12.52 2.09
CA LEU A 154 3.22 11.11 1.76
C LEU A 154 2.07 10.48 2.54
N ILE A 155 1.07 9.94 1.84
CA ILE A 155 -0.13 9.33 2.47
C ILE A 155 -0.21 7.83 2.22
N SER A 156 0.20 7.36 1.04
CA SER A 156 0.19 5.94 0.73
C SER A 156 1.37 5.51 -0.14
N VAL A 157 1.70 4.22 -0.04
CA VAL A 157 2.74 3.56 -0.81
C VAL A 157 2.22 2.25 -1.36
N ASN A 158 2.35 2.06 -2.67
CA ASN A 158 1.94 0.86 -3.38
C ASN A 158 3.16 0.11 -3.89
N TYR A 159 3.18 -1.20 -3.65
CA TYR A 159 4.15 -2.15 -4.18
C TYR A 159 3.44 -3.05 -5.19
N TYR A 160 3.72 -2.86 -6.47
CA TYR A 160 3.18 -3.69 -7.53
C TYR A 160 4.22 -4.71 -8.00
N TYR A 161 3.95 -5.99 -7.75
CA TYR A 161 4.84 -7.11 -8.10
C TYR A 161 4.64 -7.62 -9.53
N GLY A 162 3.65 -7.10 -10.26
CA GLY A 162 3.26 -7.69 -11.55
C GLY A 162 2.77 -9.11 -11.39
N ILE A 163 2.90 -9.91 -12.45
CA ILE A 163 2.48 -11.31 -12.51
C ILE A 163 3.36 -12.16 -11.59
N ILE A 164 2.76 -12.83 -10.61
CA ILE A 164 3.44 -13.74 -9.67
C ILE A 164 2.81 -15.14 -9.69
N SER A 165 3.53 -16.15 -9.21
CA SER A 165 2.94 -17.47 -9.01
C SER A 165 2.06 -17.51 -7.76
N GLU A 166 1.06 -18.39 -7.74
CA GLU A 166 0.24 -18.64 -6.53
C GLU A 166 1.10 -19.00 -5.32
N SER A 167 2.14 -19.82 -5.50
CA SER A 167 3.08 -20.17 -4.42
C SER A 167 3.84 -18.97 -3.86
N LYS A 168 4.10 -17.95 -4.69
CA LYS A 168 4.75 -16.71 -4.25
C LYS A 168 3.75 -15.83 -3.51
N PHE A 169 2.50 -15.75 -4.00
CA PHE A 169 1.41 -15.09 -3.28
C PHE A 169 1.22 -15.71 -1.88
N ASP A 170 1.16 -17.04 -1.78
CA ASP A 170 0.99 -17.74 -0.50
C ASP A 170 2.11 -17.39 0.48
N LYS A 171 3.35 -17.37 0.02
CA LYS A 171 4.50 -16.97 0.84
C LYS A 171 4.41 -15.52 1.31
N ILE A 172 4.02 -14.60 0.43
CA ILE A 172 3.86 -13.18 0.81
C ILE A 172 2.71 -13.04 1.81
N TYR A 173 1.59 -13.75 1.60
CA TYR A 173 0.47 -13.76 2.54
C TYR A 173 0.89 -14.28 3.92
N GLU A 174 1.61 -15.41 3.99
CA GLU A 174 2.14 -15.94 5.24
C GLU A 174 3.05 -14.94 5.95
N ASN A 175 3.96 -14.29 5.22
CA ASN A 175 4.85 -13.26 5.78
C ASN A 175 4.06 -12.06 6.34
N MET A 176 2.98 -11.66 5.68
CA MET A 176 2.11 -10.57 6.14
C MET A 176 1.33 -10.97 7.40
N VAL A 177 0.86 -12.21 7.48
CA VAL A 177 0.19 -12.76 8.67
C VAL A 177 1.17 -12.86 9.85
N ASP A 178 2.38 -13.35 9.61
CA ASP A 178 3.42 -13.42 10.64
C ASP A 178 3.79 -12.04 11.19
N LYS A 179 3.77 -11.01 10.33
CA LYS A 179 4.14 -9.63 10.70
C LYS A 179 3.01 -8.86 11.39
N TYR A 180 1.80 -8.94 10.88
CA TYR A 180 0.68 -8.10 11.31
C TYR A 180 -0.42 -8.86 12.06
N GLY A 181 -0.30 -10.18 12.17
CA GLY A 181 -1.34 -11.07 12.69
C GLY A 181 -2.39 -11.41 11.64
N GLU A 182 -3.52 -11.95 12.09
CA GLU A 182 -4.64 -12.26 11.22
C GLU A 182 -5.22 -10.98 10.58
N PRO A 183 -5.63 -11.03 9.30
CA PRO A 183 -6.22 -9.88 8.63
C PRO A 183 -7.56 -9.48 9.27
N SER A 184 -7.91 -8.20 9.10
CA SER A 184 -9.19 -7.66 9.54
C SER A 184 -10.35 -8.31 8.79
N PRO A 185 -11.48 -8.58 9.46
CA PRO A 185 -12.68 -9.04 8.78
C PRO A 185 -13.19 -7.96 7.82
N THR A 186 -13.49 -8.34 6.58
CA THR A 186 -14.24 -7.49 5.65
C THR A 186 -15.75 -7.71 5.85
N MET A 187 -16.60 -6.81 5.34
CA MET A 187 -18.07 -6.98 5.38
C MET A 187 -18.54 -8.31 4.75
N ASP A 188 -17.70 -8.90 3.90
CA ASP A 188 -17.92 -10.14 3.17
C ASP A 188 -17.25 -11.37 3.81
N GLY A 189 -16.55 -11.20 4.94
CA GLY A 189 -15.68 -12.20 5.57
C GLY A 189 -14.21 -12.11 5.11
N ILE A 190 -13.32 -12.83 5.79
CA ILE A 190 -11.92 -13.00 5.34
C ILE A 190 -11.92 -14.16 4.36
N GLU A 191 -12.12 -13.89 3.08
CA GLU A 191 -11.90 -14.88 2.04
C GLU A 191 -10.59 -14.56 1.34
N LYS A 192 -9.57 -15.41 1.56
CA LYS A 192 -8.30 -15.42 0.80
C LYS A 192 -8.52 -15.45 -0.73
N ASP A 193 -9.74 -15.82 -1.15
CA ASP A 193 -10.19 -15.91 -2.54
C ASP A 193 -10.69 -14.59 -3.15
N ARG A 194 -10.98 -13.54 -2.35
CA ARG A 194 -11.63 -12.31 -2.85
C ARG A 194 -10.69 -11.19 -3.28
N GLY A 195 -9.40 -11.47 -3.34
CA GLY A 195 -8.42 -10.58 -3.96
C GLY A 195 -8.19 -9.24 -3.23
N TYR A 196 -8.82 -8.97 -2.07
CA TYR A 196 -8.49 -7.85 -1.18
C TYR A 196 -8.46 -8.33 0.28
N ILE A 197 -7.34 -8.13 0.95
CA ILE A 197 -7.07 -8.63 2.31
C ILE A 197 -6.51 -7.47 3.14
N PRO A 198 -7.31 -6.86 4.06
CA PRO A 198 -6.86 -5.71 4.84
C PRO A 198 -6.33 -6.09 6.22
N TRP A 199 -5.42 -5.27 6.74
CA TRP A 199 -5.01 -5.18 8.13
C TRP A 199 -5.20 -3.74 8.60
N HIS A 200 -5.95 -3.56 9.68
CA HIS A 200 -6.14 -2.24 10.29
C HIS A 200 -5.27 -2.15 11.55
N LEU A 201 -4.13 -1.49 11.43
CA LEU A 201 -3.21 -1.26 12.54
C LEU A 201 -3.55 0.07 13.22
N LYS A 202 -2.83 0.40 14.30
CA LYS A 202 -3.12 1.62 15.09
C LYS A 202 -2.88 2.90 14.27
N ASP A 203 -1.74 2.96 13.60
CA ASP A 203 -1.17 4.13 12.93
C ASP A 203 -1.30 4.09 11.41
N LYS A 204 -1.51 2.90 10.85
CA LYS A 204 -1.63 2.67 9.41
C LYS A 204 -2.55 1.50 9.10
N SER A 205 -2.95 1.41 7.86
CA SER A 205 -3.57 0.22 7.31
C SER A 205 -2.70 -0.35 6.21
N VAL A 206 -2.79 -1.66 6.06
CA VAL A 206 -2.10 -2.41 5.02
C VAL A 206 -3.13 -3.22 4.29
N SER A 207 -3.04 -3.29 2.96
CA SER A 207 -3.88 -4.21 2.21
C SER A 207 -3.07 -4.95 1.17
N LEU A 208 -3.41 -6.22 1.01
CA LEU A 208 -2.89 -7.07 -0.03
C LEU A 208 -4.00 -7.30 -1.06
N ARG A 209 -3.69 -7.02 -2.32
CA ARG A 209 -4.59 -7.21 -3.45
C ARG A 209 -4.03 -8.19 -4.44
N TYR A 210 -4.73 -9.31 -4.67
CA TYR A 210 -4.31 -10.34 -5.62
C TYR A 210 -5.39 -10.57 -6.67
N ASP A 211 -5.08 -10.20 -7.91
CA ASP A 211 -5.96 -10.45 -9.05
C ASP A 211 -5.61 -11.82 -9.66
N ARG A 212 -6.55 -12.77 -9.58
CA ARG A 212 -6.37 -14.12 -10.13
C ARG A 212 -6.49 -14.18 -11.65
N GLU A 213 -7.09 -13.18 -12.28
CA GLU A 213 -7.24 -13.17 -13.75
C GLU A 213 -5.89 -13.00 -14.45
N ASP A 214 -5.00 -12.17 -13.89
CA ASP A 214 -3.66 -11.93 -14.42
C ASP A 214 -2.52 -12.33 -13.47
N ASN A 215 -2.87 -12.90 -12.32
CA ASN A 215 -1.96 -13.24 -11.22
C ASN A 215 -1.13 -12.05 -10.73
N SER A 216 -1.67 -10.83 -10.81
CA SER A 216 -0.98 -9.65 -10.31
C SER A 216 -1.16 -9.47 -8.81
N LEU A 217 -0.11 -8.98 -8.16
CA LEU A 217 -0.11 -8.66 -6.74
C LEU A 217 0.24 -7.20 -6.51
N GLU A 218 -0.57 -6.55 -5.69
CA GLU A 218 -0.33 -5.23 -5.14
C GLU A 218 -0.37 -5.29 -3.61
N ILE A 219 0.56 -4.59 -2.97
CA ILE A 219 0.51 -4.35 -1.54
C ILE A 219 0.45 -2.84 -1.33
N GLU A 220 -0.61 -2.37 -0.69
CA GLU A 220 -0.78 -0.95 -0.36
C GLU A 220 -0.59 -0.73 1.14
N TYR A 221 0.15 0.33 1.45
CA TYR A 221 0.33 0.88 2.78
C TYR A 221 -0.26 2.27 2.80
N PHE A 222 -1.06 2.59 3.80
CA PHE A 222 -1.58 3.95 3.95
C PHE A 222 -1.74 4.36 5.39
N THR A 223 -1.56 5.64 5.64
CA THR A 223 -1.72 6.18 6.99
C THR A 223 -3.19 6.17 7.43
N ASN A 224 -3.41 5.94 8.73
CA ASN A 224 -4.70 6.12 9.39
C ASN A 224 -4.88 7.53 9.97
N TYR A 225 -3.96 8.47 9.71
CA TYR A 225 -4.07 9.85 10.18
C TYR A 225 -5.42 10.43 9.76
N ARG A 226 -6.16 10.97 10.72
CA ARG A 226 -7.39 11.72 10.45
C ARG A 226 -7.09 13.21 10.33
N THR A 227 -6.00 13.68 10.94
CA THR A 227 -5.54 15.07 10.91
C THR A 227 -4.01 15.19 10.85
N ILE A 228 -3.48 16.38 10.56
CA ILE A 228 -2.06 16.72 10.73
C ILE A 228 -1.65 16.64 12.21
N GLU A 229 -2.56 16.92 13.13
CA GLU A 229 -2.30 16.89 14.56
C GLU A 229 -2.06 15.46 15.07
N ASP A 230 -2.67 14.45 14.44
CA ASP A 230 -2.39 13.02 14.72
C ASP A 230 -0.95 12.62 14.35
N LYS A 231 -0.35 13.31 13.37
CA LYS A 231 1.07 13.18 12.99
C LYS A 231 1.99 13.80 14.05
N VAL A 232 1.55 14.89 14.68
CA VAL A 232 2.32 15.61 15.72
C VAL A 232 2.21 14.91 17.07
N THR A 233 1.06 14.33 17.43
CA THR A 233 0.87 13.60 18.69
C THR A 233 1.48 12.18 18.70
N ASN A 234 1.64 11.53 17.54
CA ASN A 234 2.38 10.25 17.47
C ASN A 234 3.90 10.43 17.36
N LYS A 235 4.39 11.66 17.20
CA LYS A 235 5.78 12.01 17.46
C LYS A 235 5.86 12.41 18.95
N ASP A 236 6.29 11.48 19.81
CA ASP A 236 6.92 11.88 21.07
C ASP A 236 8.21 12.65 20.73
N ILE A 237 8.06 13.92 20.35
CA ILE A 237 9.08 14.97 20.31
C ILE A 237 8.36 16.27 20.72
N LEU A 238 7.95 16.29 21.98
CA LEU A 238 7.87 17.51 22.78
C LEU A 238 8.91 17.39 23.90
N ASP A 239 10.17 17.28 23.51
CA ASP A 239 11.27 17.76 24.34
C ASP A 239 11.94 18.87 23.52
N ASP A 240 11.82 20.10 24.02
CA ASP A 240 12.33 21.39 23.50
C ASP A 240 11.40 22.31 22.68
N LEU A 241 10.16 22.52 23.17
CA LEU A 241 9.53 23.86 23.16
C LEU A 241 8.85 24.18 24.50
#